data_AF-A0A949FBW1-F1
#
_entry.id   AF-A0A949FBW1-F1
#
_cell.length_a   1.000
_cell.length_b   1.000
_cell.length_c   1.000
_cell.angle_alpha   90.00
_cell.angle_beta   90.00
_cell.angle_gamma   90.00
#
_symmetry.space_group_name_H-M   'P 1'
#
loop_
_entity.id
_entity.type
_entity.pdbx_description
1 polymer ?
#
loop_
_entity_poly.entity_id
_entity_poly.type
_entity_poly.pdbx_seq_one_letter_code
_entity_poly.pdbx_strand_id
1 'polypeptide(L)'
;FTAINFIGSLALPTNLRTDYFIFSLPMLLSYSLLASWGWREWRGKKVESLFLFFIIAIGLFFLFPKTGQYNHVWQTTLYKIRYLGIKPTDPCLLSFEARHYWTPPYSSPGLFRFLNEFLVLILLASYPVFTFLKRLFQKKITLENGFLLYALFAFFGCYLLFYKLKTFFIFFLVIFIAHLFSLGKKRLSRALILLLLFIGLSFQVYQALSWQDSFLVKGMLKTGIRPLEFPPSGNRLAIREVLSWIRENTESQDAFFAPLSLSPQIAAYSTRPTVLHCYFETGIRETYREYCQALFQREEDLADLCKKYKVDYLIYRADQLLRTDPFMSYRYVANRMDLDEDWAAYRLHFTPEKLENFTLVYENYFYRIYCPGKGKGISREYHPLFDERIFKELGMRTDVFYRRVMEGYDYYFQALILLQKGREEEAKEVLLLSQKYCPYIPEVGTLLERLK
;
A
#
# COMPACT_ATOMS: atom_id res chain seq x y z
N PHE A 1 6.92 23.41 20.94
CA PHE A 1 6.87 22.12 20.23
C PHE A 1 7.42 20.97 21.07
N THR A 2 8.70 20.97 21.45
CA THR A 2 9.29 19.87 22.24
C THR A 2 8.61 19.63 23.59
N ALA A 3 8.26 20.69 24.34
CA ALA A 3 7.50 20.56 25.58
C ALA A 3 6.09 19.97 25.35
N ILE A 4 5.43 20.33 24.25
CA ILE A 4 4.11 19.78 23.87
C ILE A 4 4.23 18.29 23.51
N ASN A 5 5.28 17.90 22.77
CA ASN A 5 5.53 16.48 22.46
C ASN A 5 5.89 15.68 23.73
N PHE A 6 6.67 16.26 24.64
CA PHE A 6 7.02 15.64 25.91
C PHE A 6 5.79 15.46 26.81
N ILE A 7 5.00 16.52 27.01
CA ILE A 7 3.75 16.45 27.77
C ILE A 7 2.76 15.50 27.10
N GLY A 8 2.60 15.59 25.77
CA GLY A 8 1.75 14.68 25.00
C GLY A 8 2.17 13.22 25.16
N SER A 9 3.48 12.93 25.18
CA SER A 9 3.99 11.57 25.38
C SER A 9 3.76 11.00 26.77
N LEU A 10 3.62 11.86 27.79
CA LEU A 10 3.39 11.47 29.18
C LEU A 10 1.90 11.45 29.55
N ALA A 11 1.12 12.39 29.01
CA ALA A 11 -0.26 12.66 29.39
C ALA A 11 -1.28 11.90 28.54
N LEU A 12 -0.97 11.55 27.29
CA LEU A 12 -1.88 10.78 26.45
C LEU A 12 -1.72 9.28 26.76
N PRO A 13 -2.76 8.58 27.23
CA PRO A 13 -2.76 7.13 27.43
C PRO A 13 -2.87 6.46 26.05
N THR A 14 -1.80 6.58 25.27
CA THR A 14 -1.67 6.06 23.92
C THR A 14 -0.45 5.15 23.86
N ASN A 15 -0.36 4.32 22.83
CA ASN A 15 0.75 3.37 22.64
C ASN A 15 2.15 4.01 22.66
N LEU A 16 2.22 5.34 22.50
CA LEU A 16 3.43 6.13 22.70
C LEU A 16 4.08 5.88 24.07
N ARG A 17 3.29 5.64 25.13
CA ARG A 17 3.83 5.38 26.47
C ARG A 17 4.33 3.94 26.64
N THR A 18 3.69 2.96 26.00
CA THR A 18 4.08 1.54 26.05
C THR A 18 5.32 1.24 25.22
N ASP A 19 5.55 1.98 24.14
CA ASP A 19 6.70 1.77 23.23
C ASP A 19 7.89 2.69 23.53
N TYR A 20 7.95 3.27 24.74
CA TYR A 20 8.99 4.20 25.15
C TYR A 20 9.22 5.34 24.15
N PHE A 21 8.15 5.96 23.63
CA PHE A 21 8.24 7.02 22.62
C PHE A 21 9.15 8.19 23.03
N ILE A 22 9.30 8.46 24.33
CA ILE A 22 10.26 9.44 24.85
C ILE A 22 11.70 9.14 24.42
N PHE A 23 12.03 7.88 24.13
CA PHE A 23 13.33 7.45 23.62
C PHE A 23 13.33 7.24 22.10
N SER A 24 12.26 7.58 21.40
CA SER A 24 12.20 7.51 19.93
C SER A 24 13.18 8.50 19.30
N LEU A 25 13.70 8.17 18.12
CA LEU A 25 14.65 9.03 17.39
C LEU A 25 14.18 10.49 17.25
N PRO A 26 12.91 10.79 16.88
CA PRO A 26 12.43 12.16 16.82
C PRO A 26 12.50 12.89 18.17
N MET A 27 12.24 12.20 19.28
CA MET A 27 12.33 12.78 20.61
C MET A 27 13.79 13.02 21.01
N LEU A 28 14.68 12.05 20.75
CA LEU A 28 16.12 12.22 21.00
C LEU A 28 16.71 13.39 20.20
N LEU A 29 16.32 13.54 18.93
CA LEU A 29 16.70 14.70 18.11
C LEU A 29 16.11 16.00 18.67
N SER A 30 14.88 15.97 19.19
CA SER A 30 14.25 17.14 19.82
C SER A 30 14.96 17.55 21.11
N TYR A 31 15.39 16.58 21.94
CA TYR A 31 16.17 16.84 23.14
C TYR A 31 17.56 17.38 22.80
N SER A 32 18.21 16.78 21.80
CA SER A 32 19.50 17.24 21.28
C SER A 32 19.41 18.68 20.80
N LEU A 33 18.31 19.02 20.10
CA LEU A 33 18.06 20.37 19.62
C LEU A 33 17.86 21.37 20.76
N LEU A 34 17.07 21.00 21.78
CA LEU A 34 16.88 21.83 22.98
C LEU A 34 18.20 22.07 23.73
N ALA A 35 18.99 21.03 23.93
CA ALA A 35 20.28 21.13 24.62
C ALA A 35 21.27 22.01 23.83
N SER A 36 21.36 21.81 22.51
CA SER A 36 22.14 22.66 21.60
C SER A 36 21.69 24.11 21.66
N TRP A 37 20.38 24.36 21.65
CA TRP A 37 19.84 25.71 21.71
C TRP A 37 20.15 26.39 23.06
N GLY A 38 19.94 25.71 24.18
CA GLY A 38 20.31 26.21 25.50
C GLY A 38 21.81 26.51 25.63
N TRP A 39 22.66 25.63 25.07
CA TRP A 39 24.11 25.86 25.01
C TRP A 39 24.47 27.11 24.20
N ARG A 40 23.80 27.29 23.06
CA ARG A 40 24.01 28.46 22.21
C ARG A 40 23.63 29.76 22.92
N GLU A 41 22.49 29.79 23.63
CA GLU A 41 22.08 30.97 24.40
C GLU A 41 23.04 31.26 25.56
N TRP A 42 23.57 30.21 26.20
CA TRP A 42 24.50 30.38 27.32
C TRP A 42 25.89 30.87 26.90
N ARG A 43 26.46 30.32 25.82
CA ARG A 43 27.87 30.55 25.42
C ARG A 43 28.02 31.45 24.19
N GLY A 44 26.94 31.75 23.47
CA GLY A 44 26.94 32.55 22.24
C GLY A 44 27.59 31.87 21.02
N LYS A 45 28.12 30.64 21.15
CA LYS A 45 28.92 29.99 20.11
C LYS A 45 28.11 28.98 19.28
N LYS A 46 27.82 29.35 18.02
CA LYS A 46 27.00 28.57 17.08
C LYS A 46 27.61 27.22 16.66
N VAL A 47 28.93 27.15 16.49
CA VAL A 47 29.62 25.93 16.01
C VAL A 47 29.63 24.86 17.10
N GLU A 48 29.93 25.26 18.34
CA GLU A 48 29.92 24.35 19.49
C GLU A 48 28.52 23.78 19.76
N SER A 49 27.46 24.59 19.62
CA SER A 49 26.09 24.07 19.74
C SER A 49 25.74 23.04 18.68
N LEU A 50 26.25 23.20 17.45
CA LEU A 50 26.01 22.24 16.37
C LEU A 50 26.72 20.92 16.65
N PHE A 51 27.97 20.99 17.12
CA PHE A 51 28.75 19.81 17.50
C PHE A 51 28.10 19.07 18.69
N LEU A 52 27.63 19.82 19.69
CA LEU A 52 26.90 19.30 20.83
C LEU A 52 25.59 18.62 20.42
N PHE A 53 24.85 19.18 19.46
CA PHE A 53 23.67 18.52 18.89
C PHE A 53 23.99 17.12 18.36
N PHE A 54 25.03 17.01 17.52
CA PHE A 54 25.41 15.72 16.94
C PHE A 54 25.94 14.74 17.99
N ILE A 55 26.76 15.20 18.94
CA ILE A 55 27.24 14.35 20.04
C ILE A 55 26.08 13.81 20.87
N ILE A 56 25.15 14.67 21.28
CA ILE A 56 24.00 14.26 22.09
C ILE A 56 23.08 13.34 21.27
N ALA A 57 22.82 13.66 20.01
CA ALA A 57 21.99 12.82 19.14
C ALA A 57 22.59 11.42 18.96
N ILE A 58 23.90 11.34 18.71
CA ILE A 58 24.63 10.08 18.54
C ILE A 58 24.69 9.32 19.88
N GLY A 59 25.05 10.00 20.97
CA GLY A 59 25.15 9.40 22.30
C GLY A 59 23.82 8.82 22.76
N LEU A 60 22.73 9.59 22.65
CA LEU A 60 21.38 9.10 22.96
C LEU A 60 20.98 7.94 22.05
N PHE A 61 21.31 8.00 20.75
CA PHE A 61 21.00 6.91 19.82
C PHE A 61 21.68 5.58 20.18
N PHE A 62 22.89 5.62 20.75
CA PHE A 62 23.60 4.40 21.19
C PHE A 62 23.20 3.94 22.60
N LEU A 63 22.77 4.85 23.48
CA LEU A 63 22.41 4.53 24.87
C LEU A 63 21.03 3.90 25.02
N PHE A 64 20.10 4.18 24.10
CA PHE A 64 18.75 3.63 24.19
C PHE A 64 18.58 2.34 23.37
N PRO A 65 17.86 1.34 23.92
CA PRO A 65 17.62 0.09 23.22
C PRO A 65 16.92 0.38 21.89
N LYS A 66 17.48 -0.15 20.80
CA LYS A 66 16.85 -0.09 19.49
C LYS A 66 15.58 -0.95 19.55
N THR A 67 14.44 -0.32 19.78
CA THR A 67 13.17 -1.01 19.63
C THR A 67 13.05 -1.42 18.17
N GLY A 68 13.15 -2.72 17.87
CA GLY A 68 13.07 -3.26 16.50
C GLY A 68 11.74 -2.96 15.79
N GLN A 69 10.80 -2.32 16.50
CA GLN A 69 9.47 -1.89 16.07
C GLN A 69 9.52 -1.03 14.79
N TYR A 70 10.34 0.02 14.74
CA TYR A 70 10.41 0.91 13.56
C TYR A 70 11.46 0.54 12.50
N ASN A 71 12.11 -0.62 12.64
CA ASN A 71 13.17 -1.03 11.70
C ASN A 71 12.66 -1.12 10.26
N HIS A 72 11.39 -1.52 10.06
CA HIS A 72 10.77 -1.60 8.75
C HIS A 72 10.65 -0.24 8.05
N VAL A 73 10.36 0.84 8.79
CA VAL A 73 10.27 2.20 8.25
C VAL A 73 11.65 2.70 7.85
N TRP A 74 12.65 2.53 8.72
CA TRP A 74 14.01 3.00 8.47
C TRP A 74 14.68 2.25 7.33
N GLN A 75 14.62 0.92 7.33
CA GLN A 75 15.16 0.13 6.23
C GLN A 75 14.49 0.51 4.90
N THR A 76 13.16 0.61 4.88
CA THR A 76 12.44 1.04 3.68
C THR A 76 12.88 2.44 3.21
N THR A 77 13.07 3.38 4.13
CA THR A 77 13.53 4.74 3.82
C THR A 77 14.93 4.72 3.20
N LEU A 78 15.87 4.00 3.81
CA LEU A 78 17.25 3.88 3.31
C LEU A 78 17.29 3.21 1.94
N TYR A 79 16.52 2.14 1.74
CA TYR A 79 16.43 1.48 0.44
C TYR A 79 15.77 2.36 -0.62
N LYS A 80 14.75 3.15 -0.27
CA LYS A 80 14.18 4.15 -1.18
C LYS A 80 15.19 5.22 -1.57
N ILE A 81 16.02 5.70 -0.65
CA ILE A 81 17.09 6.64 -0.98
C ILE A 81 18.10 5.96 -1.90
N ARG A 82 18.55 4.74 -1.56
CA ARG A 82 19.52 3.96 -2.33
C ARG A 82 19.06 3.69 -3.76
N TYR A 83 17.79 3.36 -3.94
CA TYR A 83 17.20 3.03 -5.24
C TYR A 83 16.33 4.17 -5.81
N LEU A 84 16.53 5.40 -5.33
CA LEU A 84 15.87 6.63 -5.84
C LEU A 84 14.34 6.54 -5.95
N GLY A 85 13.69 5.87 -5.00
CA GLY A 85 12.25 5.69 -4.95
C GLY A 85 11.71 4.64 -5.92
N ILE A 86 12.57 3.93 -6.67
CA ILE A 86 12.19 2.83 -7.54
C ILE A 86 12.44 1.52 -6.81
N LYS A 87 11.38 0.72 -6.62
CA LYS A 87 11.50 -0.58 -5.96
C LYS A 87 12.18 -1.57 -6.91
N PRO A 88 13.30 -2.21 -6.54
CA PRO A 88 13.95 -3.20 -7.40
C PRO A 88 13.03 -4.37 -7.75
N THR A 89 13.16 -4.91 -8.97
CA THR A 89 12.43 -6.11 -9.38
C THR A 89 13.02 -7.39 -8.80
N ASP A 90 14.31 -7.39 -8.47
CA ASP A 90 14.98 -8.46 -7.74
C ASP A 90 14.78 -8.30 -6.22
N PRO A 91 14.05 -9.22 -5.55
CA PRO A 91 13.84 -9.17 -4.11
C PRO A 91 15.12 -9.43 -3.29
N CYS A 92 16.18 -10.02 -3.84
CA CYS A 92 17.43 -10.27 -3.11
C CYS A 92 18.13 -8.97 -2.69
N LEU A 93 17.85 -7.88 -3.39
CA LEU A 93 18.41 -6.55 -3.13
C LEU A 93 17.82 -5.85 -1.90
N LEU A 94 16.71 -6.36 -1.36
CA LEU A 94 15.98 -5.77 -0.25
C LEU A 94 15.92 -6.74 0.94
N SER A 95 15.96 -6.20 2.15
CA SER A 95 15.59 -6.95 3.35
C SER A 95 14.11 -7.32 3.34
N PHE A 96 13.71 -8.36 4.09
CA PHE A 96 12.31 -8.74 4.25
C PHE A 96 11.41 -7.55 4.64
N GLU A 97 11.84 -6.76 5.62
CA GLU A 97 11.07 -5.61 6.10
C GLU A 97 10.83 -4.58 4.98
N ALA A 98 11.85 -4.31 4.15
CA ALA A 98 11.71 -3.39 3.01
C ALA A 98 10.87 -3.98 1.87
N ARG A 99 10.99 -5.29 1.61
CA ARG A 99 10.17 -5.98 0.60
C ARG A 99 8.69 -5.90 0.95
N HIS A 100 8.35 -6.19 2.20
CA HIS A 100 6.98 -6.19 2.67
C HIS A 100 6.40 -4.75 2.77
N TYR A 101 7.14 -3.84 3.41
CA TYR A 101 6.61 -2.52 3.76
C TYR A 101 6.62 -1.53 2.60
N TRP A 102 7.49 -1.70 1.60
CA TRP A 102 7.51 -0.86 0.39
C TRP A 102 6.39 -1.25 -0.59
N THR A 103 5.15 -1.18 -0.15
CA THR A 103 3.93 -1.47 -0.91
C THR A 103 2.95 -0.30 -0.74
N PRO A 104 1.97 -0.10 -1.63
CA PRO A 104 0.98 0.96 -1.45
C PRO A 104 0.24 0.82 -0.09
N PRO A 105 0.03 1.90 0.68
CA PRO A 105 0.25 3.30 0.33
C PRO A 105 1.65 3.88 0.63
N TYR A 106 2.59 3.04 1.03
CA TYR A 106 3.97 3.42 1.38
C TYR A 106 4.94 3.37 0.19
N SER A 107 4.44 3.30 -1.04
CA SER A 107 5.26 3.42 -2.25
C SER A 107 5.66 4.88 -2.51
N SER A 108 6.70 5.07 -3.33
CA SER A 108 7.05 6.39 -3.84
C SER A 108 6.08 6.76 -4.97
N PRO A 109 5.74 8.04 -5.14
CA PRO A 109 4.84 8.47 -6.20
C PRO A 109 5.54 8.36 -7.57
N GLY A 110 4.85 7.77 -8.54
CA GLY A 110 5.28 7.84 -9.94
C GLY A 110 5.06 9.23 -10.53
N LEU A 111 5.73 9.53 -11.64
CA LEU A 111 5.62 10.81 -12.35
C LEU A 111 4.18 11.17 -12.70
N PHE A 112 3.40 10.21 -13.22
CA PHE A 112 1.99 10.39 -13.52
C PHE A 112 1.19 10.90 -12.32
N ARG A 113 1.35 10.26 -11.15
CA ARG A 113 0.64 10.65 -9.94
C ARG A 113 1.07 12.04 -9.47
N PHE A 114 2.37 12.33 -9.50
CA PHE A 114 2.88 13.63 -9.12
C PHE A 114 2.30 14.76 -9.98
N LEU A 115 2.35 14.62 -11.31
CA LEU A 115 1.78 15.62 -12.22
C LEU A 115 0.26 15.73 -12.06
N ASN A 116 -0.44 14.60 -11.93
CA ASN A 116 -1.88 14.59 -11.75
C ASN A 116 -2.34 15.26 -10.45
N GLU A 117 -1.59 15.09 -9.36
CA GLU A 117 -1.98 15.62 -8.06
C GLU A 117 -1.47 17.04 -7.81
N PHE A 118 -0.33 17.42 -8.40
CA PHE A 118 0.40 18.63 -7.99
C PHE A 118 0.73 19.62 -9.09
N LEU A 119 0.57 19.32 -10.39
CA LEU A 119 1.02 20.22 -11.44
C LEU A 119 0.44 21.64 -11.27
N VAL A 120 -0.87 21.74 -11.08
CA VAL A 120 -1.57 23.02 -10.96
C VAL A 120 -1.20 23.72 -9.65
N LEU A 121 -1.16 22.98 -8.55
CA LEU A 121 -0.82 23.52 -7.23
C LEU A 121 0.62 24.05 -7.18
N ILE A 122 1.57 23.34 -7.81
CA ILE A 122 2.97 23.77 -7.92
C ILE A 122 3.07 25.01 -8.79
N LEU A 123 2.35 25.09 -9.91
CA LEU A 123 2.35 26.28 -10.75
C LEU A 123 1.86 27.50 -9.98
N LEU A 124 0.77 27.37 -9.20
CA LEU A 124 0.25 28.46 -8.35
C LEU A 124 1.21 28.84 -7.21
N ALA A 125 1.89 27.86 -6.61
CA ALA A 125 2.81 28.09 -5.50
C ALA A 125 4.21 28.56 -5.94
N SER A 126 4.58 28.35 -7.21
CA SER A 126 5.94 28.51 -7.72
C SER A 126 6.51 29.91 -7.47
N TYR A 127 5.73 30.96 -7.76
CA TYR A 127 6.18 32.35 -7.61
C TYR A 127 6.38 32.73 -6.13
N PRO A 128 5.41 32.52 -5.21
CA PRO A 128 5.62 32.72 -3.78
C PRO A 128 6.83 31.96 -3.24
N VAL A 129 6.97 30.66 -3.55
CA VAL A 129 8.11 29.84 -3.13
C VAL A 129 9.43 30.43 -3.62
N PHE A 130 9.50 30.86 -4.88
CA PHE A 130 10.68 31.52 -5.44
C PHE A 130 11.02 32.83 -4.71
N THR A 131 10.02 33.65 -4.36
CA THR A 131 10.28 34.89 -3.59
C THR A 131 10.84 34.61 -2.20
N PHE A 132 10.38 33.55 -1.53
CA PHE A 132 10.91 33.12 -0.24
C PHE A 132 12.32 32.55 -0.36
N LEU A 133 12.60 31.73 -1.38
CA LEU A 133 13.94 31.23 -1.67
C LEU A 133 14.93 32.39 -1.91
N LYS A 134 14.53 33.39 -2.71
CA LYS A 134 15.35 34.58 -2.95
C LYS A 134 15.65 35.32 -1.65
N ARG A 135 14.66 35.50 -0.77
CA ARG A 135 14.86 36.12 0.56
C ARG A 135 15.76 35.29 1.46
N LEU A 136 15.68 33.96 1.41
CA LEU A 136 16.57 33.05 2.12
C LEU A 136 18.02 33.25 1.68
N PHE A 137 18.30 33.23 0.37
CA PHE A 137 19.65 33.47 -0.16
C PHE A 137 20.18 34.88 0.11
N GLN A 138 19.29 35.87 0.20
CA GLN A 138 19.62 37.24 0.60
C GLN A 138 19.77 37.42 2.12
N LYS A 139 19.56 36.36 2.93
CA LYS A 139 19.55 36.40 4.41
C LYS A 139 18.53 37.39 4.99
N LYS A 140 17.44 37.64 4.27
CA LYS A 140 16.33 38.56 4.66
C LYS A 140 15.05 37.81 5.06
N ILE A 141 15.14 36.50 5.23
CA ILE A 141 13.98 35.68 5.61
C ILE A 141 13.77 35.77 7.13
N THR A 142 12.52 35.97 7.55
CA THR A 142 12.15 35.87 8.97
C THR A 142 12.13 34.40 9.39
N LEU A 143 12.17 34.13 10.70
CA LEU A 143 12.18 32.77 11.22
C LEU A 143 10.94 31.98 10.80
N GLU A 144 9.76 32.59 10.84
CA GLU A 144 8.48 31.97 10.50
C GLU A 144 8.46 31.56 9.03
N ASN A 145 8.92 32.47 8.15
CA ASN A 145 9.00 32.22 6.72
C ASN A 145 10.04 31.14 6.38
N GLY A 146 11.16 31.12 7.11
CA GLY A 146 12.16 30.07 7.01
C GLY A 146 11.59 28.71 7.41
N PHE A 147 10.79 28.65 8.48
CA PHE A 147 10.12 27.44 8.93
C PHE A 147 9.12 26.93 7.88
N LEU A 148 8.28 27.80 7.30
CA LEU A 148 7.33 27.41 6.25
C LEU A 148 8.04 26.82 5.03
N LEU A 149 9.16 27.43 4.62
CA LEU A 149 9.96 26.95 3.49
C LEU A 149 10.61 25.60 3.80
N TYR A 150 11.18 25.45 5.00
CA TYR A 150 11.71 24.18 5.49
C TYR A 150 10.64 23.09 5.49
N ALA A 151 9.46 23.36 6.07
CA ALA A 151 8.38 22.40 6.17
C ALA A 151 7.87 21.98 4.78
N LEU A 152 7.72 22.92 3.84
CA LEU A 152 7.36 22.62 2.46
C LEU A 152 8.32 21.61 1.83
N PHE A 153 9.63 21.86 1.90
CA PHE A 153 10.63 20.97 1.30
C PHE A 153 10.81 19.66 2.06
N ALA A 154 10.71 19.69 3.39
CA ALA A 154 10.79 18.48 4.21
C ALA A 154 9.62 17.53 3.90
N PHE A 155 8.39 18.05 3.85
CA PHE A 155 7.22 17.24 3.50
C PHE A 155 7.16 16.87 2.02
N PHE A 156 7.74 17.69 1.13
CA PHE A 156 7.98 17.28 -0.25
C PHE A 156 8.92 16.07 -0.33
N GLY A 157 10.06 16.10 0.36
CA GLY A 157 10.98 14.96 0.45
C GLY A 157 10.32 13.72 1.05
N CYS A 158 9.55 13.90 2.13
CA CYS A 158 8.76 12.83 2.73
C CYS A 158 7.70 12.26 1.77
N TYR A 159 7.04 13.10 0.97
CA TYR A 159 6.09 12.69 -0.06
C TYR A 159 6.76 11.86 -1.17
N LEU A 160 7.95 12.26 -1.62
CA LEU A 160 8.73 11.49 -2.61
C LEU A 160 9.12 10.10 -2.06
N LEU A 161 9.35 9.99 -0.75
CA LEU A 161 9.59 8.71 -0.10
C LEU A 161 8.27 7.93 0.07
N PHE A 162 7.20 8.56 0.53
CA PHE A 162 5.93 7.92 0.86
C PHE A 162 4.77 8.77 0.36
N TYR A 163 4.08 8.35 -0.70
CA TYR A 163 3.00 9.17 -1.26
C TYR A 163 1.86 9.41 -0.27
N LYS A 164 1.67 8.52 0.73
CA LYS A 164 0.70 8.71 1.84
C LYS A 164 0.89 10.06 2.56
N LEU A 165 2.11 10.62 2.56
CA LEU A 165 2.42 11.90 3.21
C LEU A 165 2.05 13.13 2.37
N LYS A 166 1.37 12.94 1.23
CA LYS A 166 0.89 14.02 0.37
C LYS A 166 0.06 15.08 1.11
N THR A 167 -0.76 14.66 2.08
CA THR A 167 -1.63 15.58 2.82
C THR A 167 -0.84 16.66 3.54
N PHE A 168 0.30 16.31 4.15
CA PHE A 168 1.17 17.28 4.81
C PHE A 168 1.84 18.21 3.82
N PHE A 169 2.28 17.69 2.67
CA PHE A 169 2.87 18.52 1.63
C PHE A 169 1.85 19.53 1.06
N ILE A 170 0.61 19.08 0.78
CA ILE A 170 -0.49 19.95 0.31
C ILE A 170 -0.76 21.08 1.30
N PHE A 171 -0.78 20.78 2.61
CA PHE A 171 -1.03 21.79 3.64
C PHE A 171 -0.06 22.98 3.54
N PHE A 172 1.25 22.72 3.45
CA PHE A 172 2.23 23.79 3.29
C PHE A 172 2.14 24.44 1.92
N LEU A 173 1.89 23.68 0.86
CA LEU A 173 1.74 24.21 -0.50
C LEU A 173 0.60 25.25 -0.58
N VAL A 174 -0.54 24.98 0.07
CA VAL A 174 -1.68 25.90 0.13
C VAL A 174 -1.33 27.22 0.83
N ILE A 175 -0.48 27.20 1.86
CA ILE A 175 -0.02 28.44 2.53
C ILE A 175 0.75 29.33 1.54
N PHE A 176 1.61 28.73 0.70
CA PHE A 176 2.32 29.49 -0.33
C PHE A 176 1.39 29.98 -1.44
N ILE A 177 0.40 29.18 -1.86
CA ILE A 177 -0.64 29.61 -2.80
C ILE A 177 -1.42 30.82 -2.24
N ALA A 178 -1.79 30.79 -0.95
CA ALA A 178 -2.46 31.92 -0.30
C ALA A 178 -1.56 33.17 -0.25
N HIS A 179 -0.24 33.01 -0.12
CA HIS A 179 0.70 34.12 -0.15
C HIS A 179 0.71 34.85 -1.51
N LEU A 180 0.33 34.19 -2.62
CA LEU A 180 0.17 34.83 -3.93
C LEU A 180 -0.78 36.03 -3.85
N PHE A 181 -1.87 35.93 -3.08
CA PHE A 181 -2.83 37.02 -2.89
C PHE A 181 -2.20 38.25 -2.24
N SER A 182 -1.28 38.05 -1.29
CA SER A 182 -0.60 39.14 -0.58
C SER A 182 0.35 39.97 -1.47
N LEU A 183 0.75 39.43 -2.63
CA LEU A 183 1.66 40.09 -3.56
C LEU A 183 0.96 41.11 -4.45
N GLY A 184 -0.36 41.02 -4.60
CA GLY A 184 -1.15 42.00 -5.35
C GLY A 184 -1.24 43.33 -4.60
N LYS A 185 -0.49 44.36 -5.03
CA LYS A 185 -0.54 45.70 -4.41
C LYS A 185 -1.71 46.55 -4.92
N LYS A 186 -2.13 46.36 -6.18
CA LYS A 186 -3.20 47.12 -6.84
C LYS A 186 -4.50 46.30 -6.92
N ARG A 187 -5.67 46.96 -6.91
CA ARG A 187 -6.99 46.30 -7.01
C ARG A 187 -7.09 45.37 -8.23
N LEU A 188 -6.64 45.83 -9.40
CA LEU A 188 -6.64 45.03 -10.64
C LEU A 188 -5.74 43.79 -10.51
N SER A 189 -4.53 43.92 -9.95
CA SER A 189 -3.63 42.78 -9.74
C SER A 189 -4.22 41.73 -8.79
N ARG A 190 -4.92 42.17 -7.73
CA ARG A 190 -5.61 41.26 -6.80
C ARG A 190 -6.76 40.52 -7.48
N ALA A 191 -7.55 41.21 -8.31
CA ALA A 191 -8.64 40.60 -9.05
C ALA A 191 -8.12 39.53 -10.04
N LEU A 192 -7.04 39.81 -10.76
CA LEU A 192 -6.40 38.85 -11.66
C LEU A 192 -5.83 37.64 -10.91
N ILE A 193 -5.19 37.85 -9.75
CA ILE A 193 -4.70 36.76 -8.91
C ILE A 193 -5.87 35.90 -8.39
N LEU A 194 -6.96 36.51 -7.93
CA LEU A 194 -8.15 35.77 -7.50
C LEU A 194 -8.77 34.97 -8.65
N LEU A 195 -8.85 35.55 -9.85
CA LEU A 195 -9.32 34.84 -11.04
C LEU A 195 -8.42 33.64 -11.37
N LEU A 196 -7.10 33.83 -11.35
CA LEU A 196 -6.13 32.75 -11.57
C LEU A 196 -6.26 31.64 -10.53
N LEU A 197 -6.40 31.99 -9.25
CA LEU A 197 -6.62 31.04 -8.16
C LEU A 197 -7.93 30.29 -8.35
N PHE A 198 -9.01 31.00 -8.69
CA PHE A 198 -10.32 30.39 -8.92
C PHE A 198 -10.27 29.40 -10.09
N ILE A 199 -9.68 29.78 -11.23
CA ILE A 199 -9.53 28.90 -12.40
C ILE A 199 -8.66 27.68 -12.04
N GLY A 200 -7.50 27.90 -11.43
CA GLY A 200 -6.58 26.81 -11.08
C GLY A 200 -7.17 25.82 -10.08
N LEU A 201 -7.82 26.32 -9.02
CA LEU A 201 -8.46 25.45 -8.03
C LEU A 201 -9.69 24.72 -8.60
N SER A 202 -10.50 25.40 -9.42
CA SER A 202 -11.63 24.77 -10.11
C SER A 202 -11.17 23.66 -11.05
N PHE A 203 -10.06 23.89 -11.75
CA PHE A 203 -9.44 22.87 -12.60
C PHE A 203 -8.89 21.69 -11.78
N GLN A 204 -8.28 21.94 -10.61
CA GLN A 204 -7.83 20.87 -9.71
C GLN A 204 -9.00 20.04 -9.16
N VAL A 205 -10.14 20.68 -8.85
CA VAL A 205 -11.37 19.99 -8.44
C VAL A 205 -11.92 19.14 -9.59
N TYR A 206 -12.01 19.72 -10.80
CA TYR A 206 -12.40 18.97 -12.00
C TYR A 206 -11.49 17.76 -12.22
N GLN A 207 -10.18 17.92 -12.10
CA GLN A 207 -9.22 16.82 -12.25
C GLN A 207 -9.43 15.73 -11.19
N ALA A 208 -9.68 16.12 -9.94
CA ALA A 208 -9.95 15.17 -8.85
C ALA A 208 -11.26 14.39 -9.06
N LEU A 209 -12.30 15.04 -9.63
CA LEU A 209 -13.60 14.42 -9.89
C LEU A 209 -13.62 13.56 -11.16
N SER A 210 -13.00 14.03 -12.24
CA SER A 210 -13.00 13.33 -13.52
C SER A 210 -11.93 12.25 -13.64
N TRP A 211 -10.93 12.24 -12.76
CA TRP A 211 -9.82 11.26 -12.71
C TRP A 211 -9.30 10.89 -14.11
N GLN A 212 -9.72 9.74 -14.65
CA GLN A 212 -9.24 9.17 -15.94
C GLN A 212 -9.72 9.98 -17.14
N ASP A 213 -10.86 10.66 -17.03
CA ASP A 213 -11.46 11.44 -18.11
C ASP A 213 -10.93 12.86 -18.22
N SER A 214 -10.14 13.30 -17.25
CA SER A 214 -9.60 14.66 -17.23
C SER A 214 -8.69 14.93 -18.44
N PHE A 215 -8.75 16.16 -18.93
CA PHE A 215 -7.91 16.63 -20.02
C PHE A 215 -6.41 16.38 -19.77
N LEU A 216 -5.96 16.60 -18.53
CA LEU A 216 -4.57 16.41 -18.14
C LEU A 216 -4.14 14.94 -18.20
N VAL A 217 -4.98 14.02 -17.73
CA VAL A 217 -4.69 12.57 -17.84
C VAL A 217 -4.63 12.14 -19.30
N LYS A 218 -5.60 12.55 -20.13
CA LYS A 218 -5.57 12.26 -21.58
C LYS A 218 -4.31 12.79 -22.25
N GLY A 219 -3.87 13.99 -21.87
CA GLY A 219 -2.59 14.58 -22.32
C GLY A 219 -1.37 13.76 -21.90
N MET A 220 -1.27 13.38 -20.62
CA MET A 220 -0.17 12.55 -20.11
C MET A 220 -0.12 11.18 -20.79
N LEU A 221 -1.27 10.55 -21.01
CA LEU A 221 -1.34 9.25 -21.69
C LEU A 221 -0.82 9.34 -23.14
N LYS A 222 -1.15 10.43 -23.85
CA LYS A 222 -0.62 10.69 -25.21
C LYS A 222 0.89 10.89 -25.23
N THR A 223 1.49 11.44 -24.18
CA THR A 223 2.95 11.62 -24.07
C THR A 223 3.67 10.40 -23.51
N GLY A 224 2.95 9.29 -23.26
CA GLY A 224 3.53 8.05 -22.73
C GLY A 224 3.71 8.04 -21.20
N ILE A 225 3.30 9.10 -20.50
CA ILE A 225 3.30 9.13 -19.02
C ILE A 225 2.06 8.36 -18.54
N ARG A 226 2.27 7.14 -18.05
CA ARG A 226 1.19 6.24 -17.63
C ARG A 226 1.10 6.11 -16.11
N PRO A 227 -0.11 5.89 -15.56
CA PRO A 227 -0.26 5.50 -14.16
C PRO A 227 0.49 4.18 -13.91
N LEU A 228 0.96 3.99 -12.68
CA LEU A 228 1.46 2.69 -12.27
C LEU A 228 0.29 1.70 -12.30
N GLU A 229 0.39 0.64 -13.10
CA GLU A 229 -0.59 -0.42 -13.15
C GLU A 229 -0.41 -1.32 -11.92
N PHE A 230 -1.50 -1.54 -11.19
CA PHE A 230 -1.56 -2.57 -10.16
C PHE A 230 -2.35 -3.74 -10.71
N PRO A 231 -1.89 -4.99 -10.52
CA PRO A 231 -2.68 -6.15 -10.92
C PRO A 231 -4.07 -6.10 -10.29
N PRO A 232 -5.12 -6.56 -11.00
CA PRO A 232 -6.45 -6.66 -10.42
C PRO A 232 -6.40 -7.48 -9.13
N SER A 233 -7.10 -7.02 -8.11
CA SER A 233 -7.28 -7.75 -6.84
C SER A 233 -8.66 -8.40 -6.82
N GLY A 234 -8.85 -9.45 -6.01
CA GLY A 234 -10.15 -10.11 -5.84
C GLY A 234 -11.30 -9.10 -5.60
N ASN A 235 -12.46 -9.38 -6.19
CA ASN A 235 -13.65 -8.52 -6.12
C ASN A 235 -14.25 -8.58 -4.70
N ARG A 236 -14.97 -7.53 -4.33
CA ARG A 236 -15.76 -7.46 -3.10
C ARG A 236 -16.79 -8.59 -2.99
N LEU A 237 -17.29 -9.08 -4.14
CA LEU A 237 -18.21 -10.22 -4.18
C LEU A 237 -17.57 -11.48 -3.58
N ALA A 238 -16.38 -11.88 -4.06
CA ALA A 238 -15.66 -13.03 -3.53
C ALA A 238 -15.35 -12.92 -2.04
N ILE A 239 -15.01 -11.71 -1.56
CA ILE A 239 -14.80 -11.47 -0.12
C ILE A 239 -16.10 -11.66 0.66
N ARG A 240 -17.22 -11.15 0.15
CA ARG A 240 -18.52 -11.26 0.82
C ARG A 240 -18.95 -12.72 0.96
N GLU A 241 -18.75 -13.52 -0.08
CA GLU A 241 -19.06 -14.96 -0.08
C GLU A 241 -18.22 -15.71 0.96
N VAL A 242 -16.90 -15.48 0.99
CA VAL A 242 -15.99 -16.04 2.00
C VAL A 242 -16.45 -15.67 3.41
N LEU A 243 -16.78 -14.39 3.66
CA LEU A 243 -17.25 -13.95 4.97
C LEU A 243 -18.60 -14.56 5.35
N SER A 244 -19.50 -14.81 4.39
CA SER A 244 -20.76 -15.51 4.64
C SER A 244 -20.51 -16.97 4.99
N TRP A 245 -19.68 -17.66 4.20
CA TRP A 245 -19.33 -19.04 4.45
C TRP A 245 -18.71 -19.21 5.84
N ILE A 246 -17.77 -18.34 6.23
CA ILE A 246 -17.18 -18.36 7.57
C ILE A 246 -18.27 -18.21 8.64
N ARG A 247 -19.21 -17.28 8.45
CA ARG A 247 -20.29 -17.07 9.43
C ARG A 247 -21.18 -18.29 9.62
N GLU A 248 -21.47 -18.99 8.54
CA GLU A 248 -22.45 -20.06 8.49
C GLU A 248 -21.87 -21.44 8.83
N ASN A 249 -20.56 -21.64 8.65
CA ASN A 249 -19.92 -22.97 8.68
C ASN A 249 -18.80 -23.13 9.71
N THR A 250 -18.53 -22.12 10.55
CA THR A 250 -17.47 -22.19 11.57
C THR A 250 -17.97 -21.75 12.94
N GLU A 251 -17.35 -22.28 13.99
CA GLU A 251 -17.59 -21.90 15.37
C GLU A 251 -16.97 -20.54 15.70
N SER A 252 -17.37 -19.95 16.83
CA SER A 252 -16.91 -18.62 17.22
C SER A 252 -15.43 -18.57 17.65
N GLN A 253 -14.87 -19.73 18.04
CA GLN A 253 -13.49 -19.86 18.50
C GLN A 253 -12.52 -20.27 17.39
N ASP A 254 -13.03 -20.63 16.22
CA ASP A 254 -12.21 -21.13 15.11
C ASP A 254 -11.24 -20.04 14.61
N ALA A 255 -9.94 -20.33 14.67
CA ALA A 255 -8.87 -19.42 14.35
C ALA A 255 -8.47 -19.51 12.87
N PHE A 256 -8.39 -18.34 12.24
CA PHE A 256 -8.06 -18.23 10.82
C PHE A 256 -6.64 -17.73 10.57
N PHE A 257 -5.89 -18.47 9.75
CA PHE A 257 -4.69 -17.97 9.11
C PHE A 257 -5.05 -17.38 7.75
N ALA A 258 -5.28 -16.07 7.73
CA ALA A 258 -5.69 -15.35 6.53
C ALA A 258 -4.66 -14.27 6.14
N PRO A 259 -4.60 -13.89 4.85
CA PRO A 259 -3.82 -12.75 4.38
C PRO A 259 -4.17 -11.46 5.11
N LEU A 260 -3.17 -10.59 5.38
CA LEU A 260 -3.32 -9.35 6.15
C LEU A 260 -4.44 -8.40 5.68
N SER A 261 -4.81 -8.46 4.40
CA SER A 261 -5.91 -7.66 3.85
C SER A 261 -7.29 -8.18 4.25
N LEU A 262 -7.42 -9.48 4.53
CA LEU A 262 -8.69 -10.15 4.84
C LEU A 262 -8.88 -10.35 6.35
N SER A 263 -7.80 -10.58 7.11
CA SER A 263 -7.92 -10.88 8.55
C SER A 263 -8.70 -9.83 9.36
N PRO A 264 -8.49 -8.51 9.20
CA PRO A 264 -9.29 -7.52 9.91
C PRO A 264 -10.79 -7.59 9.55
N GLN A 265 -11.11 -8.01 8.33
CA GLN A 265 -12.49 -8.16 7.86
C GLN A 265 -13.16 -9.40 8.48
N ILE A 266 -12.42 -10.50 8.65
CA ILE A 266 -12.91 -11.69 9.37
C ILE A 266 -13.19 -11.31 10.83
N ALA A 267 -12.22 -10.70 11.50
CA ALA A 267 -12.40 -10.26 12.89
C ALA A 267 -13.61 -9.31 13.05
N ALA A 268 -13.80 -8.37 12.13
CA ALA A 268 -14.88 -7.39 12.20
C ALA A 268 -16.26 -7.90 11.78
N TYR A 269 -16.34 -8.70 10.71
CA TYR A 269 -17.62 -9.06 10.05
C TYR A 269 -18.05 -10.50 10.26
N SER A 270 -17.15 -11.37 10.74
CA SER A 270 -17.52 -12.70 11.20
C SER A 270 -17.19 -12.92 12.67
N THR A 271 -16.51 -12.01 13.38
CA THR A 271 -16.18 -12.19 14.81
C THR A 271 -15.44 -13.50 15.11
N ARG A 272 -14.59 -13.94 14.17
CA ARG A 272 -13.69 -15.10 14.35
C ARG A 272 -12.27 -14.62 14.65
N PRO A 273 -11.51 -15.34 15.51
CA PRO A 273 -10.11 -15.02 15.77
C PRO A 273 -9.26 -15.15 14.50
N THR A 274 -8.23 -14.31 14.38
CA THR A 274 -7.28 -14.35 13.27
C THR A 274 -5.85 -14.30 13.78
N VAL A 275 -4.98 -15.13 13.18
CA VAL A 275 -3.57 -15.22 13.56
C VAL A 275 -2.80 -13.99 13.10
N LEU A 276 -3.08 -13.50 11.89
CA LEU A 276 -2.49 -12.30 11.32
C LEU A 276 -3.41 -11.10 11.49
N HIS A 277 -2.85 -9.93 11.77
CA HIS A 277 -3.58 -8.67 11.79
C HIS A 277 -2.70 -7.51 11.29
N CYS A 278 -3.31 -6.41 10.85
CA CYS A 278 -2.62 -5.28 10.22
C CYS A 278 -1.87 -4.33 11.18
N TYR A 279 -1.61 -4.77 12.42
CA TYR A 279 -0.96 -3.94 13.44
C TYR A 279 0.50 -4.38 13.64
N PHE A 280 1.38 -3.81 12.82
CA PHE A 280 2.78 -4.24 12.65
C PHE A 280 3.73 -3.90 13.80
N GLU A 281 3.29 -3.13 14.80
CA GLU A 281 4.13 -2.71 15.93
C GLU A 281 4.30 -3.82 16.99
N THR A 282 3.69 -5.00 16.78
CA THR A 282 3.81 -6.18 17.65
C THR A 282 4.69 -7.27 17.02
N GLY A 283 4.78 -8.44 17.69
CA GLY A 283 5.43 -9.64 17.16
C GLY A 283 4.81 -10.20 15.86
N ILE A 284 3.70 -9.62 15.37
CA ILE A 284 3.00 -10.08 14.17
C ILE A 284 3.87 -10.06 12.90
N ARG A 285 4.91 -9.21 12.86
CA ARG A 285 5.83 -9.13 11.71
C ARG A 285 6.61 -10.43 11.52
N GLU A 286 7.00 -11.08 12.62
CA GLU A 286 7.69 -12.36 12.53
C GLU A 286 6.71 -13.46 12.11
N THR A 287 5.52 -13.51 12.71
CA THR A 287 4.46 -14.42 12.27
C THR A 287 4.14 -14.26 10.78
N TYR A 288 4.08 -13.02 10.29
CA TYR A 288 3.86 -12.74 8.87
C TYR A 288 5.03 -13.17 7.99
N ARG A 289 6.27 -13.01 8.47
CA ARG A 289 7.47 -13.52 7.79
C ARG A 289 7.43 -15.03 7.64
N GLU A 290 7.19 -15.73 8.74
CA GLU A 290 7.08 -17.19 8.75
C GLU A 290 5.97 -17.65 7.81
N TYR A 291 4.80 -17.00 7.83
CA TYR A 291 3.70 -17.28 6.90
C TYR A 291 4.10 -17.12 5.44
N CYS A 292 4.70 -15.97 5.09
CA CYS A 292 5.16 -15.73 3.72
C CYS A 292 6.17 -16.78 3.27
N GLN A 293 7.05 -17.23 4.16
CA GLN A 293 8.07 -18.24 3.83
C GLN A 293 7.45 -19.64 3.69
N ALA A 294 6.60 -20.04 4.63
CA ALA A 294 6.00 -21.37 4.67
C ALA A 294 5.11 -21.67 3.44
N LEU A 295 4.46 -20.65 2.87
CA LEU A 295 3.72 -20.79 1.61
C LEU A 295 4.59 -21.31 0.45
N PHE A 296 5.89 -21.02 0.45
CA PHE A 296 6.84 -21.41 -0.59
C PHE A 296 7.90 -22.37 -0.04
N GLN A 297 7.51 -23.16 0.94
CA GLN A 297 8.19 -24.35 1.43
C GLN A 297 7.29 -25.56 1.15
N ARG A 298 7.63 -26.73 1.69
CA ARG A 298 6.81 -27.92 1.48
C ARG A 298 5.52 -27.83 2.29
N GLU A 299 4.59 -28.72 1.97
CA GLU A 299 3.29 -28.79 2.64
C GLU A 299 3.43 -29.01 4.16
N GLU A 300 4.38 -29.84 4.59
CA GLU A 300 4.60 -30.17 6.00
C GLU A 300 5.02 -28.93 6.81
N ASP A 301 5.87 -28.08 6.24
CA ASP A 301 6.35 -26.86 6.88
C ASP A 301 5.19 -25.88 7.14
N LEU A 302 4.26 -25.75 6.17
CA LEU A 302 3.06 -24.94 6.33
C LEU A 302 2.09 -25.54 7.35
N ALA A 303 1.94 -26.86 7.36
CA ALA A 303 1.10 -27.56 8.33
C ALA A 303 1.64 -27.40 9.76
N ASP A 304 2.95 -27.48 9.95
CA ASP A 304 3.59 -27.26 11.25
C ASP A 304 3.45 -25.81 11.71
N LEU A 305 3.48 -24.85 10.78
CA LEU A 305 3.15 -23.46 11.09
C LEU A 305 1.69 -23.31 11.56
N CYS A 306 0.73 -23.95 10.87
CA CYS A 306 -0.67 -23.96 11.29
C CYS A 306 -0.84 -24.56 12.70
N LYS A 307 -0.13 -25.66 13.01
CA LYS A 307 -0.12 -26.25 14.37
C LYS A 307 0.48 -25.30 15.40
N LYS A 308 1.62 -24.67 15.11
CA LYS A 308 2.29 -23.70 15.99
C LYS A 308 1.35 -22.58 16.43
N TYR A 309 0.53 -22.07 15.50
CA TYR A 309 -0.41 -20.99 15.77
C TYR A 309 -1.85 -21.44 16.08
N LYS A 310 -2.08 -22.76 16.24
CA LYS A 310 -3.40 -23.35 16.53
C LYS A 310 -4.48 -22.86 15.56
N VAL A 311 -4.21 -23.06 14.27
CA VAL A 311 -5.09 -22.63 13.18
C VAL A 311 -6.09 -23.73 12.86
N ASP A 312 -7.36 -23.37 12.82
CA ASP A 312 -8.46 -24.27 12.43
C ASP A 312 -8.74 -24.15 10.92
N TYR A 313 -8.52 -22.96 10.34
CA TYR A 313 -8.72 -22.71 8.92
C TYR A 313 -7.62 -21.84 8.30
N LEU A 314 -7.06 -22.29 7.18
CA LEU A 314 -6.16 -21.53 6.32
C LEU A 314 -6.93 -20.96 5.14
N ILE A 315 -6.86 -19.65 4.93
CA ILE A 315 -7.41 -19.01 3.73
C ILE A 315 -6.29 -18.76 2.73
N TYR A 316 -6.43 -19.37 1.56
CA TYR A 316 -5.56 -19.20 0.42
C TYR A 316 -6.21 -18.29 -0.63
N ARG A 317 -5.43 -17.34 -1.16
CA ARG A 317 -5.83 -16.48 -2.28
C ARG A 317 -5.02 -16.82 -3.51
N ALA A 318 -5.69 -16.84 -4.67
CA ALA A 318 -5.05 -17.10 -5.95
C ALA A 318 -3.82 -16.21 -6.23
N ASP A 319 -3.85 -14.96 -5.77
CA ASP A 319 -2.78 -14.00 -6.00
C ASP A 319 -1.53 -14.21 -5.13
N GLN A 320 -1.56 -15.12 -4.15
CA GLN A 320 -0.39 -15.47 -3.33
C GLN A 320 0.66 -16.24 -4.14
N LEU A 321 0.25 -17.20 -4.95
CA LEU A 321 1.14 -17.90 -5.88
C LEU A 321 1.34 -17.12 -7.18
N LEU A 322 0.25 -16.57 -7.75
CA LEU A 322 0.29 -16.19 -9.16
C LEU A 322 0.96 -14.82 -9.42
N ARG A 323 0.93 -13.90 -8.45
CA ARG A 323 1.56 -12.58 -8.63
C ARG A 323 3.06 -12.65 -8.43
N THR A 324 3.80 -11.89 -9.24
CA THR A 324 5.26 -11.72 -9.18
C THR A 324 5.69 -10.25 -9.10
N ASP A 325 4.74 -9.33 -9.04
CA ASP A 325 5.05 -7.90 -9.02
C ASP A 325 5.65 -7.46 -7.67
N PRO A 326 6.51 -6.44 -7.66
CA PRO A 326 7.14 -5.97 -6.43
C PRO A 326 6.16 -5.26 -5.49
N PHE A 327 4.89 -5.05 -5.86
CA PHE A 327 3.92 -4.22 -5.13
C PHE A 327 2.75 -5.06 -4.59
N MET A 328 3.06 -6.14 -3.86
CA MET A 328 2.19 -6.98 -3.00
C MET A 328 2.21 -8.49 -3.35
N SER A 329 3.11 -8.95 -4.24
CA SER A 329 3.33 -10.38 -4.41
C SER A 329 3.91 -11.03 -3.15
N TYR A 330 3.32 -12.14 -2.72
CA TYR A 330 3.86 -12.97 -1.64
C TYR A 330 5.20 -13.61 -2.05
N ARG A 331 5.32 -14.03 -3.31
CA ARG A 331 6.56 -14.55 -3.88
C ARG A 331 7.70 -13.55 -3.81
N TYR A 332 7.43 -12.30 -4.17
CA TYR A 332 8.42 -11.23 -4.04
C TYR A 332 8.82 -11.03 -2.58
N VAL A 333 7.84 -10.92 -1.66
CA VAL A 333 8.12 -10.72 -0.23
C VAL A 333 8.96 -11.86 0.37
N ALA A 334 8.65 -13.10 0.01
CA ALA A 334 9.34 -14.30 0.44
C ALA A 334 10.69 -14.54 -0.27
N ASN A 335 11.03 -13.76 -1.31
CA ASN A 335 12.20 -13.97 -2.17
C ASN A 335 12.16 -15.32 -2.91
N ARG A 336 11.01 -15.64 -3.51
CA ARG A 336 10.71 -16.92 -4.15
C ARG A 336 10.13 -16.70 -5.55
N MET A 337 10.97 -16.22 -6.46
CA MET A 337 10.58 -15.75 -7.80
C MET A 337 10.59 -16.82 -8.90
N ASP A 338 11.28 -17.94 -8.68
CA ASP A 338 11.27 -19.09 -9.57
C ASP A 338 10.15 -20.04 -9.15
N LEU A 339 9.34 -20.55 -10.06
CA LEU A 339 8.18 -21.37 -9.68
C LEU A 339 8.63 -22.79 -9.35
N ASP A 340 8.03 -23.39 -8.33
CA ASP A 340 8.30 -24.75 -7.89
C ASP A 340 6.96 -25.45 -7.58
N GLU A 341 6.79 -26.65 -8.13
CA GLU A 341 5.55 -27.42 -7.99
C GLU A 341 5.42 -28.09 -6.61
N ASP A 342 6.54 -28.23 -5.88
CA ASP A 342 6.56 -28.81 -4.53
C ASP A 342 6.19 -27.82 -3.43
N TRP A 343 6.01 -26.54 -3.77
CA TRP A 343 5.55 -25.56 -2.82
C TRP A 343 4.14 -25.83 -2.34
N ALA A 344 3.90 -25.61 -1.04
CA ALA A 344 2.59 -25.66 -0.43
C ALA A 344 1.59 -24.75 -1.19
N ALA A 345 1.99 -23.53 -1.54
CA ALA A 345 1.16 -22.63 -2.33
C ALA A 345 0.81 -23.18 -3.73
N TYR A 346 1.72 -23.91 -4.39
CA TYR A 346 1.43 -24.54 -5.68
C TYR A 346 0.38 -25.63 -5.52
N ARG A 347 0.53 -26.51 -4.53
CA ARG A 347 -0.40 -27.61 -4.26
C ARG A 347 -1.76 -27.12 -3.79
N LEU A 348 -1.80 -26.14 -2.89
CA LEU A 348 -3.03 -25.42 -2.53
C LEU A 348 -3.69 -24.80 -3.78
N HIS A 349 -2.92 -24.27 -4.72
CA HIS A 349 -3.51 -23.62 -5.88
C HIS A 349 -4.01 -24.58 -6.96
N PHE A 350 -3.27 -25.62 -7.30
CA PHE A 350 -3.56 -26.45 -8.48
C PHE A 350 -4.00 -27.86 -8.16
N THR A 351 -3.50 -28.45 -7.08
CA THR A 351 -3.70 -29.88 -6.76
C THR A 351 -4.21 -30.10 -5.32
N PRO A 352 -5.32 -29.44 -4.92
CA PRO A 352 -5.84 -29.55 -3.57
C PRO A 352 -6.21 -30.99 -3.17
N GLU A 353 -6.52 -31.86 -4.13
CA GLU A 353 -6.83 -33.27 -3.92
C GLU A 353 -5.61 -34.13 -3.56
N LYS A 354 -4.39 -33.63 -3.79
CA LYS A 354 -3.13 -34.33 -3.48
C LYS A 354 -2.54 -33.92 -2.13
N LEU A 355 -3.16 -32.97 -1.44
CA LEU A 355 -2.71 -32.51 -0.13
C LEU A 355 -2.96 -33.60 0.92
N GLU A 356 -1.98 -33.84 1.78
CA GLU A 356 -2.08 -34.83 2.86
C GLU A 356 -2.41 -34.20 4.22
N ASN A 357 -2.02 -32.94 4.41
CA ASN A 357 -2.14 -32.19 5.64
C ASN A 357 -3.21 -31.09 5.56
N PHE A 358 -3.88 -30.93 4.43
CA PHE A 358 -4.92 -29.92 4.24
C PHE A 358 -6.10 -30.48 3.47
N THR A 359 -7.31 -30.16 3.91
CA THR A 359 -8.55 -30.52 3.24
C THR A 359 -9.25 -29.26 2.75
N LEU A 360 -9.55 -29.18 1.44
CA LEU A 360 -10.33 -28.09 0.86
C LEU A 360 -11.78 -28.16 1.33
N VAL A 361 -12.26 -27.13 2.02
CA VAL A 361 -13.62 -27.05 2.59
C VAL A 361 -14.50 -25.99 1.93
N TYR A 362 -13.90 -25.04 1.21
CA TYR A 362 -14.61 -24.02 0.45
C TYR A 362 -13.76 -23.48 -0.68
N GLU A 363 -14.39 -23.16 -1.80
CA GLU A 363 -13.78 -22.53 -2.97
C GLU A 363 -14.78 -21.55 -3.58
N ASN A 364 -14.29 -20.38 -3.98
CA ASN A 364 -14.94 -19.55 -4.99
C ASN A 364 -13.90 -19.14 -6.03
N TYR A 365 -14.26 -18.28 -6.97
CA TYR A 365 -13.39 -17.96 -8.10
C TYR A 365 -12.01 -17.35 -7.74
N PHE A 366 -11.78 -16.91 -6.50
CA PHE A 366 -10.53 -16.26 -6.08
C PHE A 366 -9.94 -16.79 -4.76
N TYR A 367 -10.76 -17.35 -3.87
CA TYR A 367 -10.37 -17.81 -2.55
C TYR A 367 -10.60 -19.31 -2.40
N ARG A 368 -9.75 -19.92 -1.60
CA ARG A 368 -9.93 -21.27 -1.07
C ARG A 368 -9.75 -21.28 0.43
N ILE A 369 -10.53 -22.11 1.11
CA ILE A 369 -10.41 -22.31 2.55
C ILE A 369 -10.08 -23.77 2.79
N TYR A 370 -9.04 -23.99 3.57
CA TYR A 370 -8.54 -25.29 3.95
C TYR A 370 -8.68 -25.49 5.44
N CYS A 371 -9.08 -26.68 5.86
CA CYS A 371 -8.92 -27.14 7.22
C CYS A 371 -7.60 -27.94 7.31
N PRO A 372 -6.67 -27.63 8.22
CA PRO A 372 -5.51 -28.45 8.47
C PRO A 372 -5.92 -29.85 8.98
N GLY A 373 -5.39 -30.90 8.35
CA GLY A 373 -5.71 -32.30 8.60
C GLY A 373 -6.41 -33.00 7.44
N LYS A 374 -6.57 -34.31 7.56
CA LYS A 374 -7.30 -35.14 6.59
C LYS A 374 -8.80 -35.12 6.89
N GLY A 375 -9.60 -34.88 5.87
CA GLY A 375 -11.05 -34.87 5.94
C GLY A 375 -11.68 -35.13 4.58
N LYS A 376 -13.01 -35.16 4.54
CA LYS A 376 -13.76 -35.25 3.29
C LYS A 376 -13.83 -33.85 2.67
N GLY A 377 -13.14 -33.66 1.55
CA GLY A 377 -13.21 -32.41 0.79
C GLY A 377 -14.58 -32.16 0.16
N ILE A 378 -14.73 -30.99 -0.44
CA ILE A 378 -15.96 -30.60 -1.16
C ILE A 378 -15.97 -31.04 -2.63
N SER A 379 -17.17 -31.06 -3.22
CA SER A 379 -17.31 -31.02 -4.67
C SER A 379 -16.92 -29.63 -5.17
N ARG A 380 -16.04 -29.56 -6.16
CA ARG A 380 -15.49 -28.30 -6.67
C ARG A 380 -16.40 -27.70 -7.72
N GLU A 381 -16.73 -26.42 -7.56
CA GLU A 381 -17.14 -25.59 -8.69
C GLU A 381 -15.92 -25.30 -9.57
N TYR A 382 -16.11 -25.26 -10.88
CA TYR A 382 -14.98 -25.06 -11.79
C TYR A 382 -14.64 -23.58 -11.92
N HIS A 383 -13.38 -23.24 -11.66
CA HIS A 383 -12.87 -21.89 -11.89
C HIS A 383 -11.53 -21.95 -12.64
N PRO A 384 -11.40 -21.28 -13.82
CA PRO A 384 -10.18 -21.30 -14.62
C PRO A 384 -8.94 -20.78 -13.89
N LEU A 385 -9.10 -19.95 -12.86
CA LEU A 385 -7.99 -19.41 -12.09
C LEU A 385 -7.20 -20.51 -11.34
N PHE A 386 -7.83 -21.66 -11.08
CA PHE A 386 -7.21 -22.80 -10.41
C PHE A 386 -7.00 -24.03 -11.32
N ASP A 387 -7.15 -23.88 -12.65
CA ASP A 387 -6.90 -24.97 -13.60
C ASP A 387 -5.43 -24.98 -14.04
N GLU A 388 -4.71 -26.02 -13.61
CA GLU A 388 -3.30 -26.23 -13.95
C GLU A 388 -3.08 -26.43 -15.46
N ARG A 389 -4.05 -27.01 -16.17
CA ARG A 389 -3.94 -27.29 -17.60
C ARG A 389 -3.92 -26.00 -18.39
N ILE A 390 -4.84 -25.07 -18.08
CA ILE A 390 -4.86 -23.74 -18.71
C ILE A 390 -3.57 -22.99 -18.37
N PHE A 391 -3.11 -23.08 -17.12
CA PHE A 391 -1.85 -22.47 -16.71
C PHE A 391 -0.65 -22.99 -17.52
N LYS A 392 -0.58 -24.31 -17.76
CA LYS A 392 0.46 -24.95 -18.58
C LYS A 392 0.33 -24.62 -20.07
N GLU A 393 -0.88 -24.61 -20.62
CA GLU A 393 -1.17 -24.20 -22.01
C GLU A 393 -0.70 -22.76 -22.30
N LEU A 394 -0.79 -21.88 -21.30
CA LEU A 394 -0.33 -20.49 -21.39
C LEU A 394 1.17 -20.31 -21.06
N GLY A 395 1.93 -21.40 -21.03
CA GLY A 395 3.38 -21.40 -20.88
C GLY A 395 3.88 -21.17 -19.45
N MET A 396 3.06 -21.48 -18.44
CA MET A 396 3.42 -21.39 -17.01
C MET A 396 3.88 -20.00 -16.53
N ARG A 397 3.50 -18.94 -17.27
CA ARG A 397 3.77 -17.55 -16.89
C ARG A 397 2.70 -17.06 -15.93
N THR A 398 3.00 -17.05 -14.64
CA THR A 398 2.02 -16.75 -13.58
C THR A 398 1.40 -15.35 -13.71
N ASP A 399 2.19 -14.35 -14.12
CA ASP A 399 1.74 -12.97 -14.33
C ASP A 399 0.75 -12.84 -15.49
N VAL A 400 1.03 -13.52 -16.60
CA VAL A 400 0.20 -13.52 -17.81
C VAL A 400 -1.09 -14.29 -17.55
N PHE A 401 -0.99 -15.48 -16.96
CA PHE A 401 -2.14 -16.30 -16.60
C PHE A 401 -3.08 -15.56 -15.66
N TYR A 402 -2.55 -15.02 -14.55
CA TYR A 402 -3.33 -14.26 -13.57
C TYR A 402 -4.04 -13.08 -14.21
N ARG A 403 -3.31 -12.25 -14.96
CA ARG A 403 -3.87 -11.06 -15.60
C ARG A 403 -5.00 -11.44 -16.56
N ARG A 404 -4.75 -12.43 -17.42
CA ARG A 404 -5.70 -12.85 -18.46
C ARG A 404 -7.01 -13.39 -17.87
N VAL A 405 -6.92 -14.23 -16.83
CA VAL A 405 -8.10 -14.79 -16.17
C VAL A 405 -8.85 -13.70 -15.38
N MET A 406 -8.13 -12.86 -14.63
CA MET A 406 -8.75 -11.78 -13.84
C MET A 406 -9.40 -10.71 -14.72
N GLU A 407 -8.78 -10.32 -15.83
CA GLU A 407 -9.39 -9.40 -16.81
C GLU A 407 -10.68 -10.00 -17.39
N GLY A 408 -10.69 -11.30 -17.68
CA GLY A 408 -11.91 -12.03 -18.04
C GLY A 408 -13.01 -11.86 -16.99
N TYR A 409 -12.71 -12.16 -15.73
CA TYR A 409 -13.68 -11.98 -14.63
C TYR A 409 -14.13 -10.53 -14.45
N ASP A 410 -13.24 -9.55 -14.60
CA ASP A 410 -13.58 -8.13 -14.50
C ASP A 410 -14.61 -7.72 -15.57
N TYR A 411 -14.43 -8.16 -16.82
CA TYR A 411 -15.42 -7.95 -17.88
C TYR A 411 -16.72 -8.71 -17.59
N TYR A 412 -16.65 -9.97 -17.15
CA TYR A 412 -17.84 -10.73 -16.77
C TYR A 412 -18.67 -10.00 -15.70
N PHE A 413 -18.06 -9.52 -14.62
CA PHE A 413 -18.77 -8.79 -13.57
C PHE A 413 -19.30 -7.43 -14.05
N GLN A 414 -18.59 -6.73 -14.93
CA GLN A 414 -19.10 -5.51 -15.57
C GLN A 414 -20.35 -5.78 -16.39
N ALA A 415 -20.37 -6.88 -17.16
CA ALA A 415 -21.56 -7.29 -17.91
C ALA A 415 -22.74 -7.59 -16.99
N LEU A 416 -22.54 -8.28 -15.86
CA LEU A 416 -23.62 -8.50 -14.88
C LEU A 416 -24.23 -7.19 -14.37
N ILE A 417 -23.40 -6.17 -14.13
CA ILE A 417 -23.89 -4.84 -13.71
C ILE A 417 -24.69 -4.16 -14.84
N LEU A 418 -24.27 -4.32 -16.10
CA LEU A 418 -24.99 -3.76 -17.25
C LEU A 418 -26.34 -4.46 -17.46
N LEU A 419 -26.40 -5.78 -17.31
CA LEU A 419 -27.65 -6.55 -17.34
C LEU A 419 -28.61 -6.11 -16.23
N GLN A 420 -28.11 -5.92 -15.01
CA GLN A 420 -28.93 -5.38 -13.90
C GLN A 420 -29.49 -3.97 -14.18
N LYS A 421 -28.85 -3.21 -15.06
CA LYS A 421 -29.31 -1.88 -15.50
C LYS A 421 -30.17 -1.93 -16.76
N GLY A 422 -30.49 -3.12 -17.29
CA GLY A 422 -31.26 -3.29 -18.53
C GLY A 422 -30.49 -2.89 -19.81
N ARG A 423 -29.15 -2.85 -19.77
CA ARG A 423 -28.31 -2.49 -20.92
C ARG A 423 -27.75 -3.75 -21.58
N GLU A 424 -28.63 -4.51 -22.24
CA GLU A 424 -28.32 -5.86 -22.75
C GLU A 424 -27.28 -5.88 -23.87
N GLU A 425 -27.39 -5.01 -24.87
CA GLU A 425 -26.42 -4.95 -25.99
C GLU A 425 -25.00 -4.62 -25.51
N GLU A 426 -24.85 -3.64 -24.62
CA GLU A 426 -23.55 -3.32 -24.04
C GLU A 426 -23.02 -4.45 -23.17
N ALA A 427 -23.89 -5.14 -22.44
CA ALA A 427 -23.48 -6.31 -21.67
C ALA A 427 -22.96 -7.43 -22.59
N LYS A 428 -23.59 -7.65 -23.74
CA LYS A 428 -23.16 -8.62 -24.75
C LYS A 428 -21.78 -8.27 -25.31
N GLU A 429 -21.53 -7.02 -25.66
CA GLU A 429 -20.21 -6.56 -26.10
C GLU A 429 -19.13 -6.82 -25.03
N VAL A 430 -19.44 -6.51 -23.77
CA VAL A 430 -18.53 -6.74 -22.64
C VAL A 430 -18.30 -8.24 -22.37
N LEU A 431 -19.33 -9.09 -22.51
CA LEU A 431 -19.18 -10.55 -22.39
C LEU A 431 -18.29 -11.13 -23.49
N LEU A 432 -18.36 -10.60 -24.72
CA LEU A 432 -17.44 -11.00 -25.80
C LEU A 432 -15.99 -10.62 -25.47
N LEU A 433 -15.76 -9.48 -24.83
CA LEU A 433 -14.44 -9.14 -24.29
C LEU A 433 -14.01 -10.15 -23.21
N SER A 434 -14.89 -10.47 -22.25
CA SER A 434 -14.62 -11.49 -21.24
C SER A 434 -14.20 -12.82 -21.88
N GLN A 435 -14.93 -13.30 -22.87
CA GLN A 435 -14.64 -14.54 -23.60
C GLN A 435 -13.30 -14.47 -24.36
N LYS A 436 -12.99 -13.31 -24.96
CA LYS A 436 -11.70 -13.09 -25.64
C LYS A 436 -10.52 -13.20 -24.68
N TYR A 437 -10.64 -12.61 -23.48
CA TYR A 437 -9.59 -12.68 -22.47
C TYR A 437 -9.52 -14.09 -21.85
N CYS A 438 -10.64 -14.62 -21.35
CA CYS A 438 -10.70 -15.95 -20.76
C CYS A 438 -11.90 -16.73 -21.30
N PRO A 439 -11.71 -17.58 -22.33
CA PRO A 439 -12.81 -18.35 -22.92
C PRO A 439 -13.31 -19.48 -22.01
N TYR A 440 -12.61 -19.72 -20.90
CA TYR A 440 -12.85 -20.83 -19.99
C TYR A 440 -13.74 -20.47 -18.80
N ILE A 441 -14.31 -19.26 -18.76
CA ILE A 441 -15.30 -18.88 -17.73
C ILE A 441 -16.67 -19.45 -18.17
N PRO A 442 -17.20 -20.52 -17.53
CA PRO A 442 -18.38 -21.22 -18.04
C PRO A 442 -19.62 -20.32 -18.15
N GLU A 443 -19.79 -19.42 -17.18
CA GLU A 443 -20.96 -18.54 -17.07
C GLU A 443 -21.06 -17.55 -18.21
N VAL A 444 -19.92 -17.17 -18.83
CA VAL A 444 -19.89 -16.25 -19.97
C VAL A 444 -20.56 -16.90 -21.18
N GLY A 445 -20.29 -18.17 -21.45
CA GLY A 445 -20.90 -18.91 -22.56
C GLY A 445 -22.42 -19.01 -22.39
N THR A 446 -22.87 -19.42 -21.21
CA THR A 446 -24.30 -19.53 -20.89
C THR A 446 -25.04 -18.20 -20.99
N LEU A 447 -24.44 -17.09 -20.54
CA LEU A 447 -25.06 -15.77 -20.66
C LEU A 447 -25.11 -15.28 -22.12
N LEU A 448 -24.04 -15.49 -22.89
CA LEU A 448 -24.02 -15.13 -24.31
C LEU A 448 -25.08 -15.91 -25.11
N GLU A 449 -25.35 -17.17 -24.76
CA GLU A 449 -26.44 -17.94 -25.37
C GLU A 449 -27.82 -17.41 -25.00
N ARG A 450 -28.02 -16.92 -23.78
CA ARG A 450 -29.30 -16.30 -23.36
C ARG A 450 -29.56 -14.94 -24.01
N LEU A 451 -28.51 -14.24 -24.44
CA LEU A 451 -28.57 -12.92 -25.11
C LEU A 451 -28.55 -13.04 -26.66
N LYS A 452 -28.65 -14.25 -27.19
CA LYS A 452 -28.90 -14.54 -28.61
C LYS A 452 -30.37 -14.87 -28.78
#